data_AF-A0A718HU99-F1
#
_entry.id   AF-A0A718HU99-F1
#
_cell.length_a   1.000
_cell.length_b   1.000
_cell.length_c   1.000
_cell.angle_alpha   90.00
_cell.angle_beta   90.00
_cell.angle_gamma   90.00
#
_symmetry.space_group_name_H-M   'P 1'
#
loop_
_entity.id
_entity.type
_entity.pdbx_description
1 polymer ?
#
loop_
_entity_poly.entity_id
_entity_poly.type
_entity_poly.pdbx_seq_one_letter_code
_entity_poly.pdbx_strand_id
1 'polypeptide(L)'
;KKIDTVLLDQGIDVDSLYIPSSETKRDHYPYPDYVCMAILEYYAFDASQANNATALRNYRLLARQTLREFIFRSVGIDPRNPVSGAWKCFQERIILNDKIPAGFFSVFREMVDITVPLINAGFELGPKTVPDISVGTRWANHWKRNNLSKKYGEIQKHPHVYPDWFPQSKAGKVPANIYPEEALGEFRRWLREDYVPKGFKDYLADKVQQKVIENAKAIEVLENLQRPELPNKKN
;
A
#
# COMPACT_ATOMS: atom_id res chain seq x y z
N LYS A 1 39.26 -15.73 11.54
CA LYS A 1 39.31 -15.25 12.95
C LYS A 1 38.41 -14.05 13.19
N LYS A 2 38.72 -12.82 12.71
CA LYS A 2 37.84 -11.66 12.94
C LYS A 2 36.45 -11.80 12.30
N ILE A 3 36.38 -12.31 11.06
CA ILE A 3 35.08 -12.59 10.40
C ILE A 3 34.28 -13.63 11.19
N ASP A 4 34.91 -14.72 11.64
CA ASP A 4 34.27 -15.73 12.50
C ASP A 4 33.74 -15.10 13.81
N THR A 5 34.49 -14.18 14.42
CA THR A 5 34.01 -13.42 15.60
C THR A 5 32.78 -12.58 15.29
N VAL A 6 32.78 -11.84 14.17
CA VAL A 6 31.60 -11.05 13.73
C VAL A 6 30.36 -11.95 13.55
N LEU A 7 30.54 -13.14 12.96
CA LEU A 7 29.45 -14.09 12.79
C LEU A 7 28.94 -14.63 14.14
N LEU A 8 29.85 -15.01 15.04
CA LEU A 8 29.49 -15.49 16.37
C LEU A 8 28.79 -14.42 17.22
N ASP A 9 29.21 -13.15 17.12
CA ASP A 9 28.56 -12.02 17.78
C ASP A 9 27.13 -11.77 17.27
N GLN A 10 26.85 -12.18 16.03
CA GLN A 10 25.50 -12.18 15.43
C GLN A 10 24.70 -13.46 15.75
N GLY A 11 25.26 -14.37 16.56
CA GLY A 11 24.65 -15.65 16.92
C GLY A 11 24.69 -16.69 15.80
N ILE A 12 25.60 -16.52 14.83
CA ILE A 12 25.77 -17.42 13.68
C ILE A 12 27.04 -18.24 13.87
N ASP A 13 26.86 -19.53 14.11
CA ASP A 13 27.95 -20.51 14.22
C ASP A 13 27.98 -21.39 12.97
N VAL A 14 29.10 -21.40 12.24
CA VAL A 14 29.24 -22.09 10.96
C VAL A 14 30.59 -22.80 10.85
N ASP A 15 30.56 -24.06 10.42
CA ASP A 15 31.78 -24.85 10.17
C ASP A 15 32.54 -24.39 8.92
N SER A 16 31.87 -23.70 7.99
CA SER A 16 32.43 -23.20 6.74
C SER A 16 31.81 -21.86 6.34
N LEU A 17 32.64 -20.98 5.77
CA LEU A 17 32.23 -19.67 5.22
C LEU A 17 31.58 -19.77 3.84
N TYR A 18 31.73 -20.90 3.14
CA TYR A 18 31.15 -21.14 1.83
C TYR A 18 30.37 -22.46 1.82
N ILE A 19 29.43 -22.59 0.88
CA ILE A 19 28.66 -23.81 0.67
C ILE A 19 29.43 -24.69 -0.33
N PRO A 20 29.82 -25.94 0.02
CA PRO A 20 30.48 -26.84 -0.91
C PRO A 20 29.54 -27.17 -2.09
N SER A 21 30.04 -27.04 -3.33
CA SER A 21 29.29 -27.44 -4.53
C SER A 21 30.08 -28.48 -5.32
N SER A 22 29.48 -29.64 -5.57
CA SER A 22 30.10 -30.78 -6.28
C SER A 22 29.65 -30.90 -7.75
N GLU A 23 28.85 -29.97 -8.26
CA GLU A 23 28.12 -30.16 -9.53
C GLU A 23 28.85 -29.68 -10.79
N THR A 24 30.02 -29.02 -10.69
CA THR A 24 30.70 -28.43 -11.86
C THR A 24 32.15 -28.90 -11.99
N LYS A 25 32.66 -28.99 -13.24
CA LYS A 25 34.06 -29.34 -13.56
C LYS A 25 35.10 -28.32 -13.05
N ARG A 26 34.68 -27.30 -12.30
CA ARG A 26 35.53 -26.26 -11.70
C ARG A 26 35.08 -26.03 -10.26
N ASP A 27 36.03 -25.82 -9.36
CA ASP A 27 35.72 -25.50 -7.97
C ASP A 27 35.00 -24.14 -7.89
N HIS A 28 33.83 -24.13 -7.29
CA HIS A 28 33.07 -22.91 -6.97
C HIS A 28 32.85 -22.85 -5.47
N TYR A 29 33.05 -21.65 -4.90
CA TYR A 29 32.92 -21.38 -3.47
C TYR A 29 31.85 -20.32 -3.23
N PRO A 30 30.55 -20.67 -3.35
CA PRO A 30 29.47 -19.72 -3.09
C PRO A 30 29.43 -19.34 -1.60
N TYR A 31 29.54 -18.05 -1.32
CA TYR A 31 29.43 -17.49 0.03
C TYR A 31 27.99 -17.07 0.31
N PRO A 32 27.40 -17.47 1.45
CA PRO A 32 26.11 -16.95 1.91
C PRO A 32 26.13 -15.44 2.12
N ASP A 33 24.96 -14.83 2.06
CA ASP A 33 24.77 -13.38 2.23
C ASP A 33 25.25 -12.87 3.60
N TYR A 34 24.98 -13.60 4.69
CA TYR A 34 25.46 -13.24 6.02
C TYR A 34 27.00 -13.25 6.12
N VAL A 35 27.67 -14.18 5.42
CA VAL A 35 29.13 -14.21 5.33
C VAL A 35 29.65 -13.04 4.50
N CYS A 36 28.99 -12.73 3.38
CA CYS A 36 29.36 -11.59 2.55
C CYS A 36 29.24 -10.26 3.33
N MET A 37 28.19 -10.12 4.15
CA MET A 37 28.01 -8.97 5.03
C MET A 37 29.09 -8.90 6.12
N ALA A 38 29.44 -10.02 6.77
CA ALA A 38 30.51 -10.07 7.77
C ALA A 38 31.90 -9.74 7.17
N ILE A 39 32.19 -10.22 5.95
CA ILE A 39 33.40 -9.85 5.20
C ILE A 39 33.41 -8.34 4.92
N LEU A 40 32.29 -7.80 4.43
CA LEU A 40 32.18 -6.39 4.12
C LEU A 40 32.34 -5.50 5.36
N GLU A 41 31.74 -5.90 6.49
CA GLU A 41 31.87 -5.24 7.79
C GLU A 41 33.32 -5.21 8.24
N TYR A 42 34.01 -6.35 8.19
CA TYR A 42 35.43 -6.46 8.52
C TYR A 42 36.29 -5.49 7.69
N TYR A 43 36.10 -5.44 6.37
CA TYR A 43 36.86 -4.52 5.53
C TYR A 43 36.47 -3.06 5.70
N ALA A 44 35.26 -2.77 6.19
CA ALA A 44 34.79 -1.42 6.46
C ALA A 44 35.38 -0.87 7.76
N PHE A 45 35.51 -1.68 8.82
CA PHE A 45 35.82 -1.19 10.17
C PHE A 45 37.11 -1.75 10.79
N ASP A 46 37.52 -2.97 10.44
CA ASP A 46 38.52 -3.73 11.18
C ASP A 46 39.82 -4.01 10.43
N ALA A 47 39.77 -4.05 9.11
CA ALA A 47 40.94 -4.34 8.28
C ALA A 47 41.96 -3.20 8.40
N SER A 48 43.24 -3.55 8.62
CA SER A 48 44.36 -2.61 8.76
C SER A 48 44.80 -1.95 7.45
N GLN A 49 43.98 -2.03 6.40
CA GLN A 49 44.30 -1.48 5.08
C GLN A 49 44.24 0.06 5.10
N ALA A 50 45.13 0.70 4.34
CA ALA A 50 45.23 2.16 4.32
C ALA A 50 43.97 2.87 3.79
N ASN A 51 43.17 2.20 2.95
CA ASN A 51 41.95 2.75 2.38
C ASN A 51 40.80 1.74 2.45
N ASN A 52 39.78 2.07 3.24
CA ASN A 52 38.54 1.30 3.39
C ASN A 52 37.32 2.01 2.78
N ALA A 53 37.50 3.09 2.02
CA ALA A 53 36.41 3.96 1.58
C ALA A 53 35.33 3.22 0.77
N THR A 54 35.73 2.28 -0.09
CA THR A 54 34.80 1.45 -0.87
C THR A 54 33.96 0.53 0.02
N ALA A 55 34.61 -0.19 0.95
CA ALA A 55 33.92 -1.09 1.88
C ALA A 55 32.96 -0.30 2.79
N LEU A 56 33.41 0.83 3.33
CA LEU A 56 32.62 1.74 4.16
C LEU A 56 31.38 2.27 3.42
N ARG A 57 31.55 2.70 2.15
CA ARG A 57 30.45 3.17 1.30
C ARG A 57 29.44 2.06 1.06
N ASN A 58 29.89 0.86 0.70
CA ASN A 58 29.02 -0.27 0.39
C ASN A 58 28.28 -0.77 1.64
N TYR A 59 28.96 -0.85 2.79
CA TYR A 59 28.34 -1.21 4.07
C TYR A 59 27.22 -0.23 4.44
N ARG A 60 27.50 1.08 4.36
CA ARG A 60 26.49 2.12 4.63
C ARG A 60 25.31 2.08 3.65
N LEU A 61 25.56 1.75 2.38
CA LEU A 61 24.52 1.62 1.38
C LEU A 61 23.56 0.47 1.73
N LEU A 62 24.11 -0.72 2.00
CA LEU A 62 23.33 -1.89 2.38
C LEU A 62 22.59 -1.65 3.70
N ALA A 63 23.26 -1.14 4.73
CA ALA A 63 22.63 -0.83 6.02
C ALA A 63 21.43 0.14 5.88
N ARG A 64 21.57 1.20 5.07
CA ARG A 64 20.46 2.14 4.79
C ARG A 64 19.31 1.47 4.04
N GLN A 65 19.62 0.63 3.05
CA GLN A 65 18.62 -0.10 2.30
C GLN A 65 17.87 -1.10 3.19
N THR A 66 18.59 -1.88 4.01
CA THR A 66 17.99 -2.84 4.93
C THR A 66 17.12 -2.16 5.97
N LEU A 67 17.56 -1.03 6.56
CA LEU A 67 16.74 -0.26 7.50
C LEU A 67 15.47 0.28 6.82
N ARG A 68 15.59 0.85 5.63
CA ARG A 68 14.45 1.32 4.85
C ARG A 68 13.47 0.18 4.60
N GLU A 69 13.96 -0.97 4.15
CA GLU A 69 13.13 -2.14 3.88
C GLU A 69 12.45 -2.70 5.14
N PHE A 70 13.18 -2.76 6.26
CA PHE A 70 12.62 -3.13 7.56
C PHE A 70 11.46 -2.22 7.97
N ILE A 71 11.64 -0.90 7.87
CA ILE A 71 10.58 0.07 8.20
C ILE A 71 9.34 -0.17 7.34
N PHE A 72 9.49 -0.24 6.00
CA PHE A 72 8.36 -0.44 5.10
C PHE A 72 7.66 -1.78 5.35
N ARG A 73 8.42 -2.87 5.51
CA ARG A 73 7.85 -4.20 5.79
C ARG A 73 7.13 -4.25 7.14
N SER A 74 7.62 -3.53 8.16
CA SER A 74 6.97 -3.46 9.48
C SER A 74 5.58 -2.83 9.43
N VAL A 75 5.32 -1.99 8.43
CA VAL A 75 4.02 -1.35 8.16
C VAL A 75 3.34 -1.95 6.93
N GLY A 76 3.63 -3.21 6.59
CA GLY A 76 2.94 -3.96 5.55
C GLY A 76 3.21 -3.51 4.10
N ILE A 77 4.16 -2.60 3.88
CA ILE A 77 4.53 -2.08 2.56
C ILE A 77 5.73 -2.89 2.03
N ASP A 78 5.63 -3.47 0.84
CA ASP A 78 6.81 -4.00 0.15
C ASP A 78 7.44 -2.89 -0.70
N PRO A 79 8.63 -2.36 -0.33
CA PRO A 79 9.26 -1.27 -1.07
C PRO A 79 9.75 -1.69 -2.46
N ARG A 80 9.81 -3.00 -2.75
CA ARG A 80 10.20 -3.55 -4.06
C ARG A 80 8.99 -3.73 -4.97
N ASN A 81 7.79 -3.83 -4.41
CA ASN A 81 6.53 -3.96 -5.14
C ASN A 81 5.41 -3.22 -4.40
N PRO A 82 5.33 -1.89 -4.56
CA PRO A 82 4.30 -1.09 -3.89
C PRO A 82 2.88 -1.47 -4.30
N VAL A 83 2.69 -2.01 -5.51
CA VAL A 83 1.38 -2.49 -6.00
C VAL A 83 0.90 -3.70 -5.20
N SER A 84 1.80 -4.63 -4.88
CA SER A 84 1.48 -5.76 -3.99
C SER A 84 1.06 -5.28 -2.60
N GLY A 85 1.73 -4.25 -2.07
CA GLY A 85 1.37 -3.65 -0.78
C GLY A 85 -0.01 -2.99 -0.82
N ALA A 86 -0.29 -2.25 -1.89
CA ALA A 86 -1.58 -1.58 -2.10
C ALA A 86 -2.74 -2.60 -2.23
N TRP A 87 -2.55 -3.68 -2.97
CA TRP A 87 -3.52 -4.78 -3.06
C TRP A 87 -3.76 -5.45 -1.72
N LYS A 88 -2.69 -5.80 -0.99
CA LYS A 88 -2.80 -6.41 0.35
C LYS A 88 -3.54 -5.49 1.32
N CYS A 89 -3.21 -4.20 1.33
CA CYS A 89 -3.88 -3.17 2.12
C CYS A 89 -5.38 -3.13 1.82
N PHE A 90 -5.76 -3.05 0.54
CA PHE A 90 -7.16 -2.99 0.15
C PHE A 90 -7.90 -4.29 0.51
N GLN A 91 -7.31 -5.45 0.21
CA GLN A 91 -7.90 -6.76 0.48
C GLN A 91 -8.16 -6.98 1.98
N GLU A 92 -7.16 -6.74 2.84
CA GLU A 92 -7.32 -6.93 4.29
C GLU A 92 -8.38 -5.98 4.86
N ARG A 93 -8.40 -4.72 4.40
CA ARG A 93 -9.44 -3.77 4.81
C ARG A 93 -10.83 -4.18 4.35
N ILE A 94 -10.99 -4.77 3.17
CA ILE A 94 -12.27 -5.34 2.74
C ILE A 94 -12.68 -6.48 3.66
N ILE A 95 -11.80 -7.46 3.91
CA ILE A 95 -12.09 -8.63 4.76
C ILE A 95 -12.52 -8.19 6.17
N LEU A 96 -11.82 -7.23 6.77
CA LEU A 96 -12.12 -6.73 8.11
C LEU A 96 -13.46 -5.99 8.20
N ASN A 97 -13.97 -5.47 7.10
CA ASN A 97 -15.14 -4.58 7.05
C ASN A 97 -16.31 -5.13 6.21
N ASP A 98 -16.25 -6.41 5.80
CA ASP A 98 -17.27 -7.01 4.92
C ASP A 98 -18.55 -7.40 5.66
N LYS A 99 -18.52 -7.46 6.99
CA LYS A 99 -19.67 -7.83 7.83
C LYS A 99 -20.64 -6.67 8.05
N ILE A 100 -21.15 -6.08 6.96
CA ILE A 100 -22.19 -5.05 7.03
C ILE A 100 -23.55 -5.74 7.25
N PRO A 101 -24.43 -5.21 8.14
CA PRO A 101 -25.78 -5.75 8.32
C PRO A 101 -26.58 -5.77 7.01
N ALA A 102 -27.41 -6.80 6.83
CA ALA A 102 -28.29 -6.91 5.68
C ALA A 102 -29.19 -5.66 5.52
N GLY A 103 -29.41 -5.24 4.27
CA GLY A 103 -30.15 -4.02 3.95
C GLY A 103 -29.31 -2.74 4.02
N PHE A 104 -28.00 -2.84 4.24
CA PHE A 104 -27.10 -1.69 4.25
C PHE A 104 -25.83 -1.91 3.42
N PHE A 105 -25.25 -0.83 2.92
CA PHE A 105 -23.91 -0.81 2.32
C PHE A 105 -23.01 0.20 3.02
N SER A 106 -21.69 0.02 2.88
CA SER A 106 -20.70 1.00 3.32
C SER A 106 -20.03 1.66 2.11
N VAL A 107 -19.73 2.96 2.22
CA VAL A 107 -19.01 3.69 1.16
C VAL A 107 -17.70 3.00 0.82
N PHE A 108 -16.95 2.55 1.84
CA PHE A 108 -15.65 1.90 1.65
C PHE A 108 -15.74 0.67 0.73
N ARG A 109 -16.75 -0.20 0.92
CA ARG A 109 -16.96 -1.40 0.09
C ARG A 109 -17.23 -1.05 -1.37
N GLU A 110 -18.01 0.01 -1.59
CA GLU A 110 -18.39 0.47 -2.93
C GLU A 110 -17.32 1.30 -3.64
N MET A 111 -16.20 1.62 -2.98
CA MET A 111 -15.10 2.34 -3.63
C MET A 111 -14.22 1.46 -4.51
N VAL A 112 -14.56 0.19 -4.71
CA VAL A 112 -13.79 -0.73 -5.56
C VAL A 112 -13.56 -0.14 -6.96
N ASP A 113 -14.57 0.54 -7.51
CA ASP A 113 -14.52 1.19 -8.82
C ASP A 113 -13.42 2.25 -8.92
N ILE A 114 -13.07 2.92 -7.82
CA ILE A 114 -12.00 3.93 -7.77
C ILE A 114 -10.67 3.30 -7.36
N THR A 115 -10.73 2.40 -6.38
CA THR A 115 -9.55 1.87 -5.70
C THR A 115 -8.77 0.93 -6.62
N VAL A 116 -9.45 0.10 -7.41
CA VAL A 116 -8.79 -0.84 -8.32
C VAL A 116 -8.03 -0.13 -9.45
N PRO A 117 -8.62 0.84 -10.19
CA PRO A 117 -7.88 1.62 -11.18
C PRO A 117 -6.66 2.35 -10.61
N LEU A 118 -6.78 2.90 -9.39
CA LEU A 118 -5.65 3.51 -8.69
C LEU A 118 -4.51 2.51 -8.48
N ILE A 119 -4.80 1.34 -7.91
CA ILE A 119 -3.77 0.32 -7.67
C ILE A 119 -3.10 -0.09 -8.99
N ASN A 120 -3.90 -0.32 -10.04
CA ASN A 120 -3.39 -0.74 -11.35
C ASN A 120 -2.52 0.33 -12.03
N ALA A 121 -2.79 1.62 -11.80
CA ALA A 121 -1.90 2.71 -12.24
C ALA A 121 -0.59 2.80 -11.43
N GLY A 122 -0.39 1.93 -10.44
CA GLY A 122 0.79 1.92 -9.59
C GLY A 122 0.71 2.89 -8.42
N PHE A 123 -0.50 3.30 -8.03
CA PHE A 123 -0.70 4.17 -6.88
C PHE A 123 -0.47 3.40 -5.57
N GLU A 124 0.40 3.92 -4.71
CA GLU A 124 0.64 3.33 -3.40
C GLU A 124 -0.55 3.63 -2.48
N LEU A 125 -1.45 2.66 -2.28
CA LEU A 125 -2.49 2.77 -1.26
C LEU A 125 -1.89 2.56 0.12
N GLY A 126 -1.97 3.60 0.92
CA GLY A 126 -1.47 3.63 2.28
C GLY A 126 -2.30 4.55 3.16
N PRO A 127 -1.88 4.73 4.42
CA PRO A 127 -2.61 5.44 5.46
C PRO A 127 -3.08 6.85 5.11
N LYS A 128 -2.40 7.52 4.17
CA LYS A 128 -2.66 8.92 3.79
C LYS A 128 -3.16 9.10 2.36
N THR A 129 -3.34 7.99 1.63
CA THR A 129 -3.54 8.02 0.18
C THR A 129 -4.81 7.28 -0.27
N VAL A 130 -5.50 6.56 0.62
CA VAL A 130 -6.84 6.04 0.31
C VAL A 130 -7.87 7.19 0.35
N PRO A 131 -8.67 7.42 -0.70
CA PRO A 131 -9.63 8.53 -0.76
C PRO A 131 -10.96 8.27 -0.02
N ASP A 132 -11.04 7.24 0.83
CA ASP A 132 -12.28 6.83 1.52
C ASP A 132 -12.91 7.90 2.39
N ILE A 133 -12.10 8.62 3.16
CA ILE A 133 -12.57 9.71 4.00
C ILE A 133 -13.12 10.84 3.13
N SER A 134 -12.46 11.14 2.00
CA SER A 134 -12.91 12.17 1.05
C SER A 134 -14.26 11.80 0.42
N VAL A 135 -14.38 10.59 -0.13
CA VAL A 135 -15.63 10.08 -0.71
C VAL A 135 -16.73 10.05 0.35
N GLY A 136 -16.46 9.45 1.50
CA GLY A 136 -17.45 9.29 2.59
C GLY A 136 -17.97 10.62 3.12
N THR A 137 -17.09 11.61 3.30
CA THR A 137 -17.48 12.95 3.75
C THR A 137 -18.36 13.66 2.70
N ARG A 138 -17.96 13.62 1.43
CA ARG A 138 -18.74 14.26 0.36
C ARG A 138 -20.09 13.57 0.14
N TRP A 139 -20.14 12.24 0.26
CA TRP A 139 -21.39 11.48 0.19
C TRP A 139 -22.32 11.82 1.35
N ALA A 140 -21.81 11.86 2.59
CA ALA A 140 -22.62 12.25 3.74
C ALA A 140 -23.20 13.67 3.60
N ASN A 141 -22.46 14.60 3.00
CA ASN A 141 -22.96 15.94 2.71
C ASN A 141 -24.02 15.95 1.61
N HIS A 142 -23.80 15.19 0.53
CA HIS A 142 -24.80 15.01 -0.53
C HIS A 142 -26.10 14.39 0.02
N TRP A 143 -25.98 13.38 0.89
CA TRP A 143 -27.10 12.73 1.55
C TRP A 143 -27.98 13.71 2.32
N LYS A 144 -27.35 14.53 3.18
CA LYS A 144 -28.03 15.56 3.98
C LYS A 144 -28.66 16.63 3.09
N ARG A 145 -27.91 17.17 2.13
CA ARG A 145 -28.37 18.27 1.27
C ARG A 145 -29.61 17.91 0.46
N ASN A 146 -29.71 16.65 0.03
CA ASN A 146 -30.82 16.17 -0.79
C ASN A 146 -31.91 15.46 0.04
N ASN A 147 -31.84 15.50 1.38
CA ASN A 147 -32.78 14.82 2.28
C ASN A 147 -33.02 13.35 1.91
N LEU A 148 -31.95 12.64 1.52
CA LEU A 148 -32.06 11.26 1.03
C LEU A 148 -32.59 10.29 2.09
N SER A 149 -32.49 10.63 3.37
CA SER A 149 -33.08 9.83 4.45
C SER A 149 -34.60 9.72 4.37
N LYS A 150 -35.29 10.74 3.84
CA LYS A 150 -36.75 10.67 3.62
C LYS A 150 -37.14 9.64 2.56
N LYS A 151 -36.25 9.37 1.61
CA LYS A 151 -36.52 8.45 0.49
C LYS A 151 -36.05 7.03 0.79
N TYR A 152 -34.86 6.89 1.34
CA TYR A 152 -34.21 5.59 1.49
C TYR A 152 -34.13 5.09 2.94
N GLY A 153 -34.44 5.93 3.94
CA GLY A 153 -34.32 5.60 5.36
C GLY A 153 -33.09 6.21 6.03
N GLU A 154 -32.98 6.07 7.34
CA GLU A 154 -31.91 6.73 8.12
C GLU A 154 -30.53 6.05 7.98
N ILE A 155 -29.47 6.84 8.08
CA ILE A 155 -28.08 6.35 8.14
C ILE A 155 -27.87 5.63 9.48
N GLN A 156 -27.15 4.51 9.46
CA GLN A 156 -26.71 3.82 10.68
C GLN A 156 -25.19 3.91 10.85
N LYS A 157 -24.71 3.59 12.06
CA LYS A 157 -23.28 3.48 12.36
C LYS A 157 -22.89 2.01 12.47
N HIS A 158 -21.74 1.67 11.89
CA HIS A 158 -21.15 0.33 12.01
C HIS A 158 -19.64 0.43 12.30
N PRO A 159 -19.06 -0.48 13.10
CA PRO A 159 -17.62 -0.53 13.31
C PRO A 159 -16.83 -0.68 12.00
N HIS A 160 -15.82 0.17 11.84
CA HIS A 160 -14.77 0.05 10.83
C HIS A 160 -13.44 -0.30 11.52
N VAL A 161 -12.72 -1.27 10.97
CA VAL A 161 -11.48 -1.81 11.54
C VAL A 161 -10.34 -1.70 10.53
N TYR A 162 -9.16 -1.37 11.02
CA TYR A 162 -7.92 -1.34 10.24
C TYR A 162 -7.03 -2.54 10.60
N PRO A 163 -6.21 -3.06 9.65
CA PRO A 163 -5.22 -4.09 9.96
C PRO A 163 -4.25 -3.64 11.05
N ASP A 164 -3.77 -4.55 11.89
CA ASP A 164 -2.94 -4.22 13.06
C ASP A 164 -1.68 -3.41 12.71
N TRP A 165 -1.07 -3.71 11.57
CA TRP A 165 0.12 -3.01 11.05
C TRP A 165 -0.19 -1.62 10.48
N PHE A 166 -1.46 -1.29 10.24
CA PHE A 166 -1.88 -0.01 9.70
C PHE A 166 -1.87 1.05 10.82
N PRO A 167 -1.29 2.25 10.64
CA PRO A 167 -1.18 3.24 11.71
C PRO A 167 -2.50 3.61 12.41
N GLN A 168 -3.63 3.57 11.69
CA GLN A 168 -4.97 3.84 12.21
C GLN A 168 -5.53 2.70 13.09
N SER A 169 -4.89 1.53 13.15
CA SER A 169 -5.30 0.43 14.05
C SER A 169 -5.31 0.85 15.51
N LYS A 170 -4.46 1.81 15.89
CA LYS A 170 -4.40 2.39 17.24
C LYS A 170 -5.71 3.04 17.70
N ALA A 171 -6.57 3.45 16.78
CA ALA A 171 -7.90 3.98 17.10
C ALA A 171 -8.94 2.88 17.38
N GLY A 172 -8.60 1.61 17.17
CA GLY A 172 -9.51 0.49 17.35
C GLY A 172 -10.68 0.51 16.36
N LYS A 173 -11.89 0.23 16.86
CA LYS A 173 -13.13 0.23 16.06
C LYS A 173 -13.64 1.66 15.88
N VAL A 174 -13.61 2.17 14.64
CA VAL A 174 -14.08 3.53 14.31
C VAL A 174 -15.53 3.48 13.79
N PRO A 175 -16.46 4.30 14.29
CA PRO A 175 -17.85 4.28 13.83
C PRO A 175 -18.02 4.93 12.44
N ALA A 176 -18.15 4.09 11.41
CA ALA A 176 -18.41 4.52 10.03
C ALA A 176 -19.92 4.56 9.71
N ASN A 177 -20.31 5.41 8.76
CA ASN A 177 -21.69 5.43 8.25
C ASN A 177 -21.93 4.23 7.34
N ILE A 178 -23.07 3.56 7.55
CA ILE A 178 -23.66 2.62 6.61
C ILE A 178 -25.01 3.18 6.15
N TYR A 179 -25.35 2.90 4.90
CA TYR A 179 -26.48 3.51 4.20
C TYR A 179 -27.43 2.41 3.74
N PRO A 180 -28.75 2.64 3.70
CA PRO A 180 -29.72 1.69 3.17
C PRO A 180 -29.33 1.21 1.76
N GLU A 181 -29.38 -0.10 1.51
CA GLU A 181 -28.99 -0.74 0.25
C GLU A 181 -29.77 -0.20 -0.95
N GLU A 182 -31.01 0.23 -0.75
CA GLU A 182 -31.87 0.83 -1.77
C GLU A 182 -31.29 2.13 -2.36
N ALA A 183 -30.41 2.82 -1.60
CA ALA A 183 -29.73 4.02 -2.06
C ALA A 183 -28.47 3.73 -2.90
N LEU A 184 -28.09 2.46 -3.09
CA LEU A 184 -26.83 2.10 -3.74
C LEU A 184 -26.76 2.58 -5.21
N GLY A 185 -27.88 2.52 -5.93
CA GLY A 185 -27.98 3.06 -7.29
C GLY A 185 -27.74 4.58 -7.34
N GLU A 186 -28.25 5.30 -6.34
CA GLU A 186 -28.03 6.75 -6.18
C GLU A 186 -26.56 7.04 -5.89
N PHE A 187 -25.96 6.30 -4.96
CA PHE A 187 -24.54 6.43 -4.64
C PHE A 187 -23.65 6.22 -5.87
N ARG A 188 -23.87 5.15 -6.63
CA ARG A 188 -23.07 4.85 -7.84
C ARG A 188 -23.25 5.90 -8.94
N ARG A 189 -24.45 6.46 -9.09
CA ARG A 189 -24.71 7.57 -10.01
C ARG A 189 -23.95 8.83 -9.56
N TRP A 190 -24.14 9.23 -8.31
CA TRP A 190 -23.45 10.37 -7.71
C TRP A 190 -21.93 10.24 -7.79
N LEU A 191 -21.39 9.04 -7.53
CA LEU A 191 -19.95 8.79 -7.58
C LEU A 191 -19.41 9.08 -8.99
N ARG A 192 -20.10 8.60 -10.02
CA ARG A 192 -19.73 8.77 -11.43
C ARG A 192 -19.92 10.21 -11.93
N GLU A 193 -21.05 10.83 -11.61
CA GLU A 193 -21.48 12.08 -12.24
C GLU A 193 -21.05 13.34 -11.46
N ASP A 194 -20.94 13.24 -10.14
CA ASP A 194 -20.59 14.38 -9.28
C ASP A 194 -19.19 14.26 -8.69
N TYR A 195 -18.86 13.10 -8.09
CA TYR A 195 -17.60 12.96 -7.36
C TYR A 195 -16.40 12.81 -8.29
N VAL A 196 -16.43 11.85 -9.22
CA VAL A 196 -15.29 11.56 -10.11
C VAL A 196 -14.86 12.79 -10.93
N PRO A 197 -15.77 13.52 -11.62
CA PRO A 197 -15.36 14.62 -12.50
C PRO A 197 -14.82 15.84 -11.75
N LYS A 198 -15.17 15.99 -10.47
CA LYS A 198 -14.82 17.16 -9.64
C LYS A 198 -13.94 16.74 -8.46
N GLY A 199 -14.54 16.11 -7.44
CA GLY A 199 -13.88 15.80 -6.18
C GLY A 199 -12.70 14.84 -6.31
N PHE A 200 -12.78 13.84 -7.18
CA PHE A 200 -11.69 12.92 -7.41
C PHE A 200 -10.58 13.55 -8.28
N LYS A 201 -10.95 14.35 -9.27
CA LYS A 201 -10.01 15.14 -10.06
C LYS A 201 -9.18 16.09 -9.18
N ASP A 202 -9.84 16.82 -8.28
CA ASP A 202 -9.16 17.71 -7.31
C ASP A 202 -8.21 16.90 -6.41
N TYR A 203 -8.66 15.74 -5.94
CA TYR A 203 -7.85 14.85 -5.12
C TYR A 203 -6.58 14.37 -5.85
N LEU A 204 -6.71 13.93 -7.11
CA LEU A 204 -5.56 13.50 -7.91
C LEU A 204 -4.61 14.66 -8.21
N ALA A 205 -5.12 15.85 -8.48
CA ALA A 205 -4.29 17.03 -8.69
C ALA A 205 -3.40 17.35 -7.45
N ASP A 206 -3.97 17.27 -6.24
CA ASP A 206 -3.22 17.40 -4.99
C ASP A 206 -2.14 16.30 -4.86
N LYS A 207 -2.45 15.06 -5.24
CA LYS A 207 -1.48 13.95 -5.19
C LYS A 207 -0.36 14.07 -6.23
N VAL A 208 -0.65 14.64 -7.40
CA VAL A 208 0.38 15.00 -8.40
C VAL A 208 1.29 16.09 -7.85
N GLN A 209 0.73 17.13 -7.22
CA GLN A 209 1.52 18.20 -6.59
C GLN A 209 2.42 17.67 -5.46
N GLN A 210 1.93 16.69 -4.69
CA GLN A 210 2.69 16.00 -3.64
C GLN A 210 3.71 14.99 -4.18
N LYS A 211 3.80 14.79 -5.51
CA LYS A 211 4.67 13.79 -6.17
C LYS A 211 4.40 12.34 -5.73
N VAL A 212 3.16 12.05 -5.34
CA VAL A 212 2.72 10.69 -4.97
C VAL A 212 2.37 9.87 -6.21
N ILE A 213 1.89 10.55 -7.27
CA ILE A 213 1.56 9.94 -8.56
C ILE A 213 2.02 10.85 -9.69
N GLU A 214 2.44 10.26 -10.80
CA GLU A 214 2.77 10.99 -12.02
C GLU A 214 1.51 11.54 -12.70
N ASN A 215 1.61 12.71 -13.32
CA ASN A 215 0.47 13.35 -13.98
C ASN A 215 -0.14 12.47 -15.08
N ALA A 216 0.68 11.79 -15.87
CA ALA A 216 0.20 10.89 -16.94
C ALA A 216 -0.68 9.76 -16.37
N LYS A 217 -0.24 9.14 -15.27
CA LYS A 217 -1.00 8.09 -14.59
C LYS A 217 -2.29 8.61 -13.95
N ALA A 218 -2.27 9.83 -13.41
CA ALA A 218 -3.48 10.46 -12.88
C ALA A 218 -4.53 10.69 -13.97
N ILE A 219 -4.11 11.09 -15.17
CA ILE A 219 -4.99 11.23 -16.34
C ILE A 219 -5.53 9.85 -16.76
N GLU A 220 -4.67 8.84 -16.87
CA GLU A 220 -5.06 7.47 -17.22
C GLU A 220 -6.11 6.90 -16.25
N VAL A 221 -5.95 7.14 -14.94
CA VAL A 221 -6.96 6.73 -13.94
C VAL A 221 -8.30 7.44 -14.18
N LEU A 222 -8.30 8.74 -14.46
CA LEU A 222 -9.53 9.48 -14.73
C LEU A 222 -10.23 9.00 -16.00
N GLU A 223 -9.46 8.67 -17.04
CA GLU A 223 -9.97 8.09 -18.28
C GLU A 223 -10.56 6.70 -18.06
N ASN A 224 -9.87 5.83 -17.31
CA ASN A 224 -10.35 4.49 -16.96
C ASN A 224 -11.65 4.50 -16.13
N LEU A 225 -11.90 5.59 -15.39
CA LEU A 225 -13.14 5.78 -14.64
C LEU A 225 -14.30 6.31 -15.49
N GLN A 226 -14.03 6.80 -16.71
CA GLN A 226 -15.08 7.13 -17.66
C GLN A 226 -15.68 5.82 -18.18
N ARG A 227 -16.92 5.54 -17.76
CA ARG A 227 -17.62 4.34 -18.22
C ARG A 227 -17.98 4.50 -19.70
N PRO A 228 -17.76 3.48 -20.54
CA PRO A 228 -18.14 3.53 -21.94
C PRO A 228 -19.66 3.72 -22.07
N GLU A 229 -20.06 4.57 -23.01
CA GLU A 229 -21.46 4.69 -23.39
C GLU A 229 -21.85 3.49 -24.27
N LEU A 230 -23.10 3.06 -24.14
CA LEU A 230 -23.64 2.06 -25.07
C LEU A 230 -23.66 2.68 -26.47
N PRO A 231 -23.16 1.99 -27.51
CA PRO A 231 -23.22 2.50 -28.88
C PRO A 231 -24.69 2.77 -29.24
N ASN A 232 -24.99 4.03 -29.56
CA ASN A 232 -26.28 4.62 -29.92
C ASN A 232 -27.47 3.64 -29.91
N LYS A 233 -28.36 3.76 -28.90
CA LYS A 233 -29.77 3.41 -29.11
C LYS A 233 -30.26 4.31 -30.23
N LYS A 234 -30.34 3.78 -31.45
CA LYS A 234 -31.17 4.39 -32.49
C LYS A 234 -32.58 4.48 -31.90
N ASN A 235 -33.02 5.69 -31.59
CA ASN A 235 -34.43 5.99 -31.35
C ASN A 235 -35.23 5.65 -32.60
#